data_AF-A0A914SE66-F1
#
_entry.id   AF-A0A914SE66-F1
#
_cell.length_a   1.000
_cell.length_b   1.000
_cell.length_c   1.000
_cell.angle_alpha   90.00
_cell.angle_beta   90.00
_cell.angle_gamma   90.00
#
_symmetry.space_group_name_H-M   'P 1'
#
loop_
_entity.id
_entity.type
_entity.pdbx_description
1 polymer ?
#
loop_
_entity_poly.entity_id
_entity_poly.type
_entity_poly.pdbx_seq_one_letter_code
_entity_poly.pdbx_strand_id
1 'polypeptide(L)'
;MSILDAYTPDTTFQSFRNVYLVFDWMDQRDLRHFHIFKWNEICDYQRGAPLVADINLQLFSAIAYLHQDKLRLIHRDIKPDNILIKQIDNFKYLVKLGDLGHARKIPPFEGQPMTENITTCYYRAPEVLQK
;
A
#
# COMPACT_ATOMS: atom_id res chain seq x y z
N MET A 1 -1.77 5.92 5.84
CA MET A 1 -0.47 5.95 6.55
C MET A 1 -0.18 7.40 6.88
N SER A 2 0.21 7.72 8.11
CA SER A 2 0.57 9.07 8.55
C SER A 2 2.08 9.13 8.78
N ILE A 3 2.72 10.20 8.29
CA ILE A 3 4.11 10.51 8.62
C ILE A 3 4.10 11.03 10.06
N LEU A 4 4.90 10.40 10.92
CA LEU A 4 5.12 10.83 12.29
C LEU A 4 6.19 11.92 12.35
N ASP A 5 7.24 11.75 11.54
CA ASP A 5 8.34 12.71 11.42
C ASP A 5 9.04 12.54 10.06
N ALA A 6 9.71 13.59 9.62
CA ALA A 6 10.57 13.57 8.44
C ALA A 6 11.78 14.47 8.71
N TYR A 7 12.98 13.89 8.69
CA TYR A 7 14.19 14.65 9.00
C TYR A 7 15.34 14.28 8.09
N THR A 8 16.32 15.17 8.04
CA THR A 8 17.64 14.93 7.46
C THR A 8 18.71 15.42 8.45
N PRO A 9 19.80 14.68 8.65
CA PRO A 9 20.96 15.19 9.38
C PRO A 9 21.77 16.19 8.54
N ASP A 10 21.53 16.25 7.23
CA ASP A 10 22.28 17.12 6.32
C ASP A 10 21.85 18.58 6.52
N THR A 11 22.82 19.44 6.81
CA THR A 11 22.57 20.85 7.19
C THR A 11 22.58 21.81 6.02
N THR A 12 22.98 21.35 4.83
CA THR A 12 23.04 22.18 3.61
C THR A 12 22.42 21.46 2.42
N PHE A 13 21.94 22.24 1.45
CA PHE A 13 21.37 21.68 0.22
C PHE A 13 22.43 20.93 -0.61
N GLN A 14 23.68 21.41 -0.63
CA GLN A 14 24.78 20.80 -1.35
C GLN A 14 25.17 19.43 -0.78
N SER A 15 24.98 19.21 0.53
CA SER A 15 25.23 17.94 1.20
C SER A 15 23.99 17.05 1.29
N PHE A 16 22.83 17.49 0.79
CA PHE A 16 21.57 16.77 0.94
C PHE A 16 21.60 15.46 0.18
N ARG A 17 21.79 14.37 0.91
CA ARG A 17 21.88 13.01 0.36
C ARG A 17 20.80 12.10 0.90
N ASN A 18 20.39 12.31 2.15
CA ASN A 18 19.50 11.38 2.84
C ASN A 18 18.27 12.10 3.39
N VAL A 19 17.12 11.43 3.26
CA VAL A 19 15.87 11.80 3.93
C VAL A 19 15.39 10.59 4.70
N TYR A 20 15.07 10.79 5.97
CA TYR A 20 14.52 9.78 6.85
C TYR A 20 13.05 10.09 7.06
N LEU A 21 12.19 9.14 6.69
CA LEU A 21 10.75 9.23 6.91
C LEU A 21 10.37 8.27 8.04
N VAL A 22 9.74 8.79 9.09
CA VAL A 22 9.30 8.03 10.25
C VAL A 22 7.80 7.82 10.17
N PHE A 23 7.39 6.56 10.29
CA PHE A 23 6.00 6.13 10.22
C PHE A 23 5.62 5.30 11.45
N ASP A 24 4.32 5.06 11.62
CA ASP A 24 3.84 4.07 12.58
C ASP A 24 4.47 2.70 12.30
N TRP A 25 4.95 2.05 13.37
CA TRP A 25 5.39 0.66 13.28
C TRP A 25 4.20 -0.29 13.05
N MET A 26 4.37 -1.19 12.09
CA MET A 26 3.38 -2.20 11.68
C MET A 26 3.92 -3.58 12.08
N ASP A 27 3.53 -4.04 13.26
CA ASP A 27 4.13 -5.18 13.98
C ASP A 27 3.85 -6.55 13.34
N GLN A 28 2.82 -6.65 12.50
CA GLN A 28 2.49 -7.86 11.74
C GLN A 28 3.13 -7.88 10.34
N ARG A 29 4.02 -6.91 10.03
CA ARG A 29 4.72 -6.79 8.74
C ARG A 29 3.76 -6.59 7.56
N ASP A 30 4.16 -7.03 6.38
CA ASP A 30 3.34 -7.02 5.17
C ASP A 30 2.41 -8.23 5.06
N LEU A 31 1.39 -8.12 4.19
CA LEU A 31 0.35 -9.13 4.01
C LEU A 31 0.92 -10.48 3.54
N ARG A 32 2.02 -10.51 2.78
CA ARG A 32 2.64 -11.77 2.36
C ARG A 32 3.22 -12.51 3.56
N HIS A 33 3.96 -11.82 4.42
CA HIS A 33 4.47 -12.42 5.64
C HIS A 33 3.32 -12.83 6.57
N PHE A 34 2.35 -11.93 6.80
CA PHE A 34 1.20 -12.22 7.63
C PHE A 34 0.45 -13.48 7.19
N HIS A 35 0.19 -13.61 5.88
CA HIS A 35 -0.46 -14.77 5.29
C HIS A 35 0.29 -16.08 5.57
N ILE A 36 1.62 -16.08 5.48
CA ILE A 36 2.45 -17.26 5.78
C ILE A 36 2.33 -17.65 7.26
N PHE A 37 2.45 -16.67 8.18
CA PHE A 37 2.38 -16.94 9.62
C PHE A 37 0.98 -17.30 10.11
N LYS A 38 -0.07 -16.81 9.44
CA LYS A 38 -1.48 -17.03 9.79
C LYS A 38 -2.18 -18.09 8.93
N TRP A 39 -1.42 -18.83 8.12
CA TRP A 39 -1.97 -19.78 7.14
C TRP A 39 -3.06 -20.70 7.73
N ASN A 40 -2.81 -21.33 8.88
CA ASN A 40 -3.78 -22.23 9.52
C ASN A 40 -5.09 -21.55 9.92
N GLU A 41 -5.02 -20.29 10.38
CA GLU A 41 -6.20 -19.50 10.76
C GLU A 41 -6.98 -19.04 9.52
N ILE A 42 -6.26 -18.67 8.45
CA ILE A 42 -6.83 -18.24 7.18
C ILE A 42 -7.51 -19.42 6.45
N CYS A 43 -6.95 -20.62 6.52
CA CYS A 43 -7.52 -21.82 5.90
C CYS A 43 -8.75 -22.37 6.64
N ASP A 44 -8.92 -22.06 7.93
CA ASP A 44 -10.16 -22.35 8.65
C ASP A 44 -11.24 -21.37 8.17
N TYR A 45 -12.15 -21.83 7.30
CA TYR A 45 -13.17 -20.97 6.70
C TYR A 45 -13.97 -20.14 7.71
N GLN A 46 -14.29 -20.70 8.89
CA GLN A 46 -15.08 -19.99 9.90
C GLN A 46 -14.34 -18.79 10.50
N ARG A 47 -13.00 -18.83 10.52
CA ARG A 47 -12.13 -17.77 11.07
C ARG A 47 -11.53 -16.91 9.96
N GLY A 48 -11.08 -17.55 8.89
CA GLY A 48 -10.41 -16.93 7.76
C GLY A 48 -11.33 -16.09 6.88
N ALA A 49 -12.55 -16.55 6.58
CA ALA A 49 -13.44 -15.77 5.71
C ALA A 49 -13.78 -14.37 6.28
N PRO A 50 -14.12 -14.23 7.59
CA PRO A 50 -14.29 -12.91 8.21
C PRO A 50 -13.01 -12.06 8.19
N LEU A 51 -11.85 -12.65 8.49
CA LEU A 51 -10.56 -11.94 8.48
C LEU A 51 -10.20 -11.40 7.09
N VAL A 52 -10.33 -12.24 6.06
CA VAL A 52 -10.07 -11.86 4.66
C VAL A 52 -11.03 -10.78 4.21
N ALA A 53 -12.30 -10.85 4.60
CA ALA A 53 -13.29 -9.83 4.28
C ALA A 53 -12.94 -8.47 4.93
N ASP A 54 -12.56 -8.47 6.21
CA ASP A 54 -12.18 -7.25 6.93
C ASP A 54 -10.91 -6.60 6.34
N ILE A 55 -9.89 -7.40 6.02
CA ILE A 55 -8.66 -6.91 5.37
C ILE A 55 -8.99 -6.26 4.02
N ASN A 56 -9.81 -6.91 3.19
CA ASN A 56 -10.19 -6.37 1.88
C ASN A 56 -11.03 -5.10 2.00
N LEU A 57 -11.94 -5.03 2.98
CA LEU A 57 -12.75 -3.84 3.21
C LEU A 57 -11.86 -2.62 3.52
N GLN A 58 -10.89 -2.78 4.42
CA GLN A 58 -9.94 -1.72 4.76
C GLN A 58 -9.06 -1.33 3.56
N LEU A 59 -8.59 -2.31 2.79
CA LEU A 59 -7.78 -2.08 1.58
C LEU A 59 -8.57 -1.31 0.51
N PHE A 60 -9.80 -1.73 0.20
CA PHE A 60 -10.66 -1.04 -0.76
C PHE A 60 -11.02 0.36 -0.29
N SER A 61 -11.23 0.56 1.01
CA SER A 61 -11.45 1.89 1.56
C SER A 61 -10.22 2.81 1.38
N ALA A 62 -9.00 2.28 1.52
CA ALA A 62 -7.77 3.03 1.26
C ALA A 62 -7.61 3.37 -0.23
N ILE A 63 -7.91 2.42 -1.13
CA ILE A 63 -7.87 2.65 -2.59
C ILE A 63 -8.92 3.69 -2.99
N ALA A 64 -10.15 3.55 -2.50
CA ALA A 64 -11.23 4.49 -2.76
C ALA A 64 -10.85 5.91 -2.33
N TYR A 65 -10.20 6.06 -1.17
CA TYR A 65 -9.68 7.34 -0.71
C TYR A 65 -8.69 7.95 -1.71
N LEU A 66 -7.70 7.18 -2.21
CA LEU A 66 -6.74 7.67 -3.21
C LEU A 66 -7.42 8.11 -4.51
N HIS A 67 -8.48 7.41 -4.91
CA HIS A 67 -9.21 7.64 -6.16
C HIS A 67 -10.20 8.81 -6.10
N GLN A 68 -10.50 9.37 -4.92
CA GLN A 68 -11.42 10.51 -4.79
C GLN A 68 -10.98 11.69 -5.68
N ASP A 69 -11.95 12.46 -6.19
CA ASP A 69 -11.73 13.61 -7.09
C ASP A 69 -10.75 14.65 -6.57
N LYS A 70 -10.60 14.76 -5.25
CA LYS A 70 -9.63 15.67 -4.63
C LYS A 70 -8.18 15.23 -4.81
N LEU A 71 -7.92 13.92 -4.80
CA LEU A 71 -6.57 13.34 -4.88
C LEU A 71 -6.24 12.86 -6.29
N ARG A 72 -7.20 12.17 -6.94
CA ARG A 72 -7.08 11.55 -8.26
C ARG A 72 -5.77 10.77 -8.39
N LEU A 73 -5.41 9.99 -7.37
CA LEU A 73 -4.12 9.32 -7.29
C LEU A 73 -4.29 7.82 -7.53
N ILE A 74 -3.56 7.25 -8.49
CA ILE A 74 -3.46 5.80 -8.67
C ILE A 74 -2.16 5.32 -8.03
N HIS A 75 -2.24 4.27 -7.20
CA HIS A 75 -1.09 3.71 -6.50
C HIS A 75 -0.07 3.01 -7.42
N ARG A 76 -0.56 2.23 -8.39
CA ARG A 76 0.22 1.49 -9.40
C ARG A 76 1.24 0.45 -8.90
N ASP A 77 1.25 0.07 -7.62
CA ASP A 77 2.08 -1.06 -7.15
C ASP A 77 1.42 -1.72 -5.95
N ILE A 78 0.12 -2.00 -6.09
CA ILE A 78 -0.64 -2.72 -5.07
C ILE A 78 -0.25 -4.18 -5.16
N LYS A 79 0.38 -4.68 -4.11
CA LYS A 79 0.83 -6.07 -3.94
C LYS A 79 0.88 -6.39 -2.44
N PRO A 80 0.90 -7.67 -2.05
CA PRO A 80 0.97 -8.08 -0.64
C PRO A 80 2.10 -7.41 0.14
N ASP A 81 3.26 -7.19 -0.48
CA ASP A 81 4.43 -6.50 0.09
C ASP A 81 4.13 -5.06 0.57
N ASN A 82 3.20 -4.38 -0.11
CA ASN A 82 2.86 -2.98 0.13
C ASN A 82 1.59 -2.84 1.00
N ILE A 83 1.03 -3.95 1.49
CA ILE A 83 -0.12 -3.95 2.39
C ILE A 83 0.40 -4.28 3.78
N LEU A 84 0.47 -3.28 4.66
CA LEU A 84 1.02 -3.42 6.00
C LEU A 84 -0.08 -3.70 7.02
N ILE A 85 0.25 -4.55 8.01
CA ILE A 85 -0.70 -5.03 9.00
C ILE A 85 -0.17 -4.71 10.40
N LYS A 86 -1.07 -4.20 11.25
CA LYS A 86 -0.82 -3.98 12.67
C LYS A 86 -1.87 -4.69 13.49
N GLN A 87 -1.46 -5.40 14.53
CA GLN A 87 -2.39 -5.98 15.47
C GLN A 87 -2.91 -4.90 16.42
N ILE A 88 -4.23 -4.76 16.52
CA ILE A 88 -4.88 -3.80 17.43
C ILE A 88 -5.31 -4.51 18.73
N ASP A 89 -5.84 -5.72 18.59
CA ASP A 89 -6.17 -6.62 19.70
C ASP A 89 -6.08 -8.08 19.23
N ASN A 90 -6.55 -9.03 20.04
CA ASN A 90 -6.47 -10.46 19.73
C ASN A 90 -7.22 -10.88 18.45
N PHE A 91 -8.18 -10.09 17.99
CA PHE A 91 -9.07 -10.45 16.88
C PHE A 91 -9.17 -9.38 15.80
N LYS A 92 -8.55 -8.21 15.99
CA LYS A 92 -8.62 -7.08 15.06
C LYS A 92 -7.24 -6.66 14.57
N TYR A 93 -7.20 -6.39 13.27
CA TYR A 93 -6.03 -5.90 12.58
C TYR A 93 -6.33 -4.57 11.91
N LEU A 94 -5.37 -3.66 11.95
CA LEU A 94 -5.37 -2.43 11.16
C LEU A 94 -4.56 -2.68 9.90
N VAL A 95 -5.17 -2.41 8.75
CA VAL A 95 -4.55 -2.53 7.44
C VAL A 95 -4.23 -1.15 6.90
N LYS A 96 -2.99 -0.97 6.42
CA LYS A 96 -2.57 0.26 5.74
C LYS A 96 -1.92 -0.09 4.41
N LEU A 97 -2.41 0.53 3.34
CA LEU A 97 -1.71 0.56 2.05
C LEU A 97 -0.50 1.50 2.16
N GLY A 98 0.69 0.97 1.89
CA GLY A 98 1.97 1.67 1.97
C GLY A 98 2.68 1.74 0.62
N ASP A 99 3.83 2.42 0.59
CA ASP A 99 4.65 2.64 -0.60
C ASP A 99 3.96 3.38 -1.78
N LEU A 100 3.90 4.71 -1.66
CA LEU A 100 3.42 5.59 -2.72
C LEU A 100 4.52 6.00 -3.72
N GLY A 101 5.70 5.38 -3.71
CA GLY A 101 6.81 5.76 -4.60
C GLY A 101 6.47 5.63 -6.09
N HIS A 102 5.57 4.70 -6.42
CA HIS A 102 5.07 4.48 -7.78
C HIS A 102 3.75 5.19 -8.08
N ALA A 103 3.14 5.86 -7.10
CA ALA A 103 1.86 6.50 -7.27
C ALA A 103 1.93 7.69 -8.25
N ARG A 104 0.83 7.95 -8.95
CA ARG A 104 0.70 9.05 -9.93
C ARG A 104 -0.68 9.65 -9.91
N LYS A 105 -0.75 10.97 -10.12
CA LYS A 105 -2.03 11.65 -10.37
C LYS A 105 -2.54 11.29 -11.75
N ILE A 106 -3.84 11.06 -11.86
CA ILE A 106 -4.56 10.90 -13.11
C ILE A 106 -4.55 12.27 -13.83
N PRO A 107 -4.08 12.35 -15.08
CA PRO A 107 -4.12 13.58 -15.85
C PRO A 107 -5.55 14.15 -15.95
N PRO A 108 -5.72 15.48 -15.99
CA PRO A 108 -7.04 16.11 -16.09
C PRO A 108 -7.77 15.83 -17.41
N PHE A 109 -7.08 15.39 -18.46
CA PHE A 109 -7.67 15.09 -19.76
C PHE A 109 -7.60 13.58 -20.03
N GLU A 110 -8.73 13.03 -20.48
CA GLU A 110 -8.81 11.66 -20.99
C GLU A 110 -7.85 11.47 -22.17
N GLY A 111 -7.13 10.35 -22.20
CA GLY A 111 -6.25 9.99 -23.33
C GLY A 111 -4.77 10.39 -23.19
N GLN A 112 -4.35 11.11 -22.13
CA GLN A 112 -2.92 11.24 -21.85
C GLN A 112 -2.37 9.91 -21.30
N PRO A 113 -1.37 9.30 -21.96
CA PRO A 113 -0.80 8.06 -21.46
C PRO A 113 -0.12 8.32 -20.11
N MET A 114 -0.50 7.55 -19.09
CA MET A 114 0.33 7.44 -17.90
C MET A 114 1.65 6.79 -18.30
N THR A 115 2.78 7.35 -17.86
CA THR A 115 4.13 6.86 -18.22
C THR A 115 4.27 5.36 -17.95
N GLU A 116 4.76 4.65 -18.96
CA GLU A 116 5.03 3.21 -18.94
C GLU A 116 6.13 2.84 -17.95
N ASN A 117 6.03 1.62 -17.46
CA ASN A 117 7.11 0.86 -16.81
C ASN A 117 7.52 1.26 -15.41
N ILE A 118 6.63 1.16 -14.40
CA ILE A 118 7.07 0.63 -13.10
C ILE A 118 5.89 -0.01 -12.35
N THR A 119 5.77 -1.33 -12.42
CA THR A 119 4.81 -2.16 -11.67
C THR A 119 5.43 -3.54 -11.53
N THR A 120 5.24 -4.19 -10.38
CA THR A 120 5.62 -5.61 -10.20
C THR A 120 4.81 -6.48 -11.18
N CYS A 121 5.48 -7.27 -12.04
CA CYS A 121 4.90 -7.86 -13.25
C CYS A 121 3.61 -8.68 -13.02
N TYR A 122 3.55 -9.44 -11.91
CA TYR A 122 2.44 -10.35 -11.61
C TYR A 122 1.15 -9.67 -11.14
N TYR A 123 1.21 -8.41 -10.72
CA TYR A 123 0.05 -7.66 -10.19
C TYR A 123 -0.46 -6.61 -11.18
N ARG A 124 -0.01 -6.67 -12.43
CA ARG A 124 -0.45 -5.76 -13.49
C ARG A 124 -1.85 -6.13 -13.96
N ALA A 125 -2.69 -5.12 -14.11
CA ALA A 125 -3.94 -5.26 -14.81
C ALA A 125 -3.66 -5.60 -16.31
N PRO A 126 -4.54 -6.36 -16.99
CA PRO A 126 -4.28 -6.85 -18.33
C PRO A 126 -4.00 -5.75 -19.36
N GLU A 127 -4.65 -4.60 -19.25
CA GLU A 127 -4.43 -3.42 -20.09
C GLU A 127 -3.02 -2.81 -19.94
N VAL A 128 -2.34 -3.08 -18.83
CA VAL A 128 -0.96 -2.65 -18.59
C VAL A 128 0.06 -3.61 -19.23
N LEU A 129 -0.34 -4.85 -19.53
CA LEU A 129 0.50 -5.87 -20.16
C LEU A 129 0.45 -5.83 -21.70
N GLN A 130 -0.59 -5.21 -22.28
CA GLN A 130 -0.87 -5.24 -23.73
C GLN A 130 -0.20 -4.10 -24.52
N LYS A 131 1.10 -3.84 -24.31
CA LYS A 131 1.87 -2.92 -25.17
C LYS A 131 3.06 -3.60 -25.81
#